data_AF-A0A379K3R6-F1
#
_entry.id   AF-A0A379K3R6-F1
#
_cell.length_a   1.000
_cell.length_b   1.000
_cell.length_c   1.000
_cell.angle_alpha   90.00
_cell.angle_beta   90.00
_cell.angle_gamma   90.00
#
_symmetry.space_group_name_H-M   'P 1'
#
loop_
_entity.id
_entity.type
_entity.pdbx_description
1 polymer ?
#
loop_
_entity_poly.entity_id
_entity_poly.type
_entity_poly.pdbx_seq_one_letter_code
_entity_poly.pdbx_strand_id
1 'polypeptide(L)' 'MIKFSHITADSTPKGQGALLFKKLVEERLAGKVKVDVYANSSLYGDGKEMEALLLSFLMIITYIPAVSMALPNWLGMS' A
#
# COMPACT_ATOMS: atom_id res chain seq x y z
N MET A 1 9.40 -1.72 10.70
CA MET A 1 7.99 -2.16 10.65
C MET A 1 7.39 -1.65 9.35
N ILE A 2 6.71 -2.50 8.58
CA ILE A 2 6.09 -2.15 7.30
C ILE A 2 4.58 -2.07 7.51
N LYS A 3 3.97 -0.97 7.05
CA LYS A 3 2.50 -0.82 6.98
C LYS A 3 2.08 -0.93 5.52
N PHE A 4 1.32 -1.96 5.20
CA PHE A 4 0.85 -2.24 3.86
C PHE A 4 -0.65 -1.90 3.78
N SER A 5 -1.00 -0.81 3.10
CA SER A 5 -2.39 -0.38 2.93
C SER A 5 -2.90 -0.69 1.53
N HIS A 6 -4.14 -1.17 1.41
CA HIS A 6 -4.82 -1.34 0.12
C HIS A 6 -6.33 -1.08 0.22
N ILE A 7 -6.93 -0.69 -0.90
CA ILE A 7 -8.35 -0.27 -0.99
C ILE A 7 -9.33 -1.44 -1.10
N THR A 8 -8.84 -2.66 -1.32
CA THR A 8 -9.69 -3.83 -1.59
C THR A 8 -9.86 -4.71 -0.36
N ALA A 9 -10.84 -5.63 -0.40
CA ALA A 9 -11.01 -6.64 0.64
C ALA A 9 -9.96 -7.77 0.55
N ASP A 10 -9.71 -8.47 1.65
CA ASP A 10 -8.73 -9.57 1.74
C ASP A 10 -9.02 -10.73 0.78
N SER A 11 -10.30 -10.97 0.45
CA SER A 11 -10.74 -12.01 -0.48
C SER A 11 -10.40 -11.70 -1.94
N THR A 12 -10.02 -10.46 -2.26
CA THR A 12 -9.64 -10.08 -3.63
C THR A 12 -8.23 -10.56 -3.96
N PRO A 13 -7.88 -10.74 -5.25
CA PRO A 13 -6.50 -11.09 -5.64
C PRO A 13 -5.44 -10.13 -5.07
N LYS A 14 -5.77 -8.84 -4.94
CA LYS A 14 -4.88 -7.84 -4.33
C LYS A 14 -4.72 -8.04 -2.82
N GLY A 15 -5.83 -8.31 -2.12
CA GLY A 15 -5.81 -8.58 -0.68
C GLY A 15 -5.02 -9.85 -0.36
N GLN A 16 -5.26 -10.92 -1.11
CA GLN A 16 -4.49 -12.16 -0.99
C GLN A 16 -2.99 -11.95 -1.30
N GLY A 17 -2.67 -11.12 -2.29
CA GLY A 17 -1.29 -10.72 -2.58
C GLY A 17 -0.62 -9.97 -1.43
N ALA A 18 -1.33 -9.06 -0.77
CA ALA A 18 -0.83 -8.33 0.41
C ALA A 18 -0.58 -9.27 1.60
N LEU A 19 -1.47 -10.22 1.84
CA LEU A 19 -1.30 -11.24 2.89
C LEU A 19 -0.13 -12.19 2.58
N LEU A 20 0.03 -12.59 1.32
CA LEU A 20 1.17 -13.40 0.88
C LEU A 20 2.49 -12.64 1.04
N PHE A 21 2.52 -11.35 0.69
CA PHE A 21 3.69 -10.49 0.91
C PHE A 21 4.07 -10.46 2.39
N LYS A 22 3.10 -10.21 3.29
CA LYS A 22 3.32 -10.24 4.74
C LYS A 22 3.97 -11.56 5.16
N LYS A 23 3.35 -12.69 4.79
CA LYS A 23 3.84 -14.03 5.14
C LYS A 23 5.30 -14.22 4.68
N LEU A 24 5.58 -13.95 3.39
CA LEU A 24 6.89 -14.20 2.80
C LEU A 24 8.00 -13.31 3.39
N VAL A 25 7.67 -12.07 3.77
CA VAL A 25 8.60 -11.13 4.41
C VAL A 25 8.90 -11.57 5.83
N GLU A 26 7.86 -11.88 6.62
CA GLU A 26 8.03 -12.30 8.01
C GLU A 26 8.78 -13.64 8.12
N GLU A 27 8.57 -14.56 7.17
CA GLU A 27 9.33 -15.82 7.08
C GLU A 27 10.82 -15.58 6.73
N ARG A 28 11.10 -14.75 5.71
CA ARG A 28 12.48 -14.55 5.23
C ARG A 28 13.31 -13.63 6.12
N LEU A 29 12.66 -12.71 6.83
CA LEU A 29 13.29 -11.70 7.66
C LEU A 29 12.85 -11.85 9.13
N ALA A 30 12.69 -13.09 9.57
CA ALA A 30 12.21 -13.45 10.91
C ALA A 30 12.90 -12.62 12.01
N GLY A 31 12.10 -11.97 12.85
CA GLY A 31 12.55 -11.12 13.95
C GLY A 31 13.09 -9.73 13.55
N LYS A 32 13.28 -9.46 12.26
CA LYS A 32 13.78 -8.17 11.75
C LYS A 32 12.68 -7.29 11.19
N VAL A 33 11.69 -7.91 10.54
CA VAL A 33 10.59 -7.18 9.88
C VAL A 33 9.26 -7.77 10.32
N LYS A 34 8.33 -6.87 10.65
CA LYS A 34 6.91 -7.15 10.86
C LYS A 34 6.11 -6.36 9.84
N VAL A 35 5.09 -6.99 9.25
CA VAL A 35 4.21 -6.39 8.27
C VAL A 35 2.78 -6.35 8.82
N ASP A 36 2.20 -5.17 8.89
CA ASP A 36 0.78 -4.99 9.23
C ASP A 36 0.02 -4.60 7.95
N VAL A 37 -1.04 -5.37 7.64
CA VAL A 37 -1.85 -5.19 6.44
C VAL A 37 -3.16 -4.51 6.83
N TYR A 38 -3.53 -3.46 6.11
CA TYR A 38 -4.72 -2.65 6.31
C TYR A 38 -5.55 -2.63 5.02
N ALA A 39 -6.65 -3.39 5.01
CA ALA A 39 -7.58 -3.49 3.89
C ALA A 39 -8.63 -2.37 3.91
N ASN A 40 -9.39 -2.23 2.81
CA ASN A 40 -10.53 -1.31 2.68
C ASN A 40 -10.25 0.13 3.10
N SER A 41 -9.04 0.65 2.81
CA SER A 41 -8.65 2.02 3.18
C SER A 41 -8.77 2.31 4.70
N SER A 42 -8.72 1.26 5.53
CA SER A 42 -8.90 1.37 7.00
C SER A 42 -7.81 2.19 7.69
N LEU A 43 -6.65 2.35 7.06
CA LEU A 43 -5.55 3.15 7.58
C LEU A 43 -5.62 4.62 7.14
N TYR A 44 -5.97 4.86 5.88
CA TYR A 44 -6.10 6.20 5.29
C TYR A 44 -7.30 6.16 4.33
N GLY A 45 -8.39 6.85 4.69
CA GLY A 45 -9.58 6.96 3.84
C GLY A 45 -9.39 7.94 2.68
N ASP A 46 -10.37 7.95 1.77
CA ASP A 46 -10.39 8.80 0.58
C ASP A 46 -10.01 10.26 0.91
N GLY A 47 -8.92 10.74 0.31
CA GLY A 47 -8.40 12.10 0.47
C GLY A 47 -7.19 12.26 1.40
N LYS A 48 -6.91 11.31 2.30
CA LYS A 48 -5.68 11.33 3.15
C LYS A 48 -4.54 10.48 2.60
N GLU A 49 -4.79 9.75 1.52
CA GLU A 49 -3.83 8.85 0.90
C GLU A 49 -2.60 9.58 0.34
N MET A 50 -2.77 10.81 -0.16
CA MET A 50 -1.67 11.64 -0.69
C MET A 50 -0.75 12.21 0.39
N GLU A 51 -1.31 12.65 1.52
CA GLU A 51 -0.51 13.05 2.68
C GLU A 51 0.23 11.85 3.26
N ALA A 52 -0.43 10.70 3.34
CA ALA A 52 0.17 9.47 3.81
C ALA A 52 1.30 8.97 2.90
N LEU A 53 1.20 9.18 1.58
CA LEU A 53 2.28 8.96 0.62
C LEU A 53 3.50 9.84 0.88
N LEU A 54 3.29 11.14 1.02
CA LEU A 54 4.36 12.13 1.18
C LEU A 54 5.08 12.00 2.53
N LEU A 55 4.37 11.56 3.56
CA LEU A 55 4.87 11.47 4.94
C LEU A 55 5.43 10.09 5.31
N SER A 56 5.19 9.04 4.51
CA SER A 56 5.57 7.67 4.88
C SER A 56 6.89 7.22 4.26
N PHE A 57 7.87 6.89 5.11
CA PHE A 57 9.20 6.39 4.73
C PHE A 57 9.22 4.98 4.11
N LEU A 58 8.14 4.20 4.21
CA LEU A 58 7.99 2.91 3.51
C LEU A 58 6.51 2.47 3.47
N MET A 59 5.78 2.88 2.43
CA MET A 59 4.41 2.41 2.14
C MET A 59 4.35 1.87 0.71
N ILE A 60 3.96 0.60 0.53
CA ILE A 60 3.76 0.01 -0.80
C ILE A 60 2.31 0.29 -1.20
N ILE A 61 2.14 1.09 -2.25
CA ILE A 61 0.82 1.48 -2.78
C ILE A 61 0.63 0.79 -4.11
N THR A 62 -0.46 0.04 -4.23
CA THR A 62 -0.70 -0.83 -5.39
C THR A 62 -1.48 -0.17 -6.53
N TYR A 63 -2.25 0.90 -6.29
CA TYR A 63 -2.78 1.85 -7.29
C TYR A 63 -3.67 2.90 -6.59
N ILE A 64 -3.38 4.20 -6.76
CA ILE A 64 -4.27 5.30 -6.35
C ILE A 64 -4.59 6.13 -7.60
N PRO A 65 -5.87 6.24 -8.04
CA PRO A 65 -6.28 7.11 -9.14
C PRO A 65 -5.89 8.58 -8.91
N ALA A 66 -5.98 9.04 -7.67
CA ALA A 66 -5.62 10.41 -7.28
C ALA A 66 -4.12 10.74 -7.47
N VAL A 67 -3.20 9.77 -7.41
CA VAL A 67 -1.77 10.03 -7.69
C VAL A 67 -1.57 10.42 -9.16
N SER A 68 -2.29 9.76 -10.06
CA SER A 68 -2.29 10.11 -11.48
C SER A 68 -2.85 11.51 -11.73
N MET A 69 -3.79 11.96 -10.91
CA MET A 69 -4.38 13.31 -11.00
C MET A 69 -3.47 14.38 -10.38
N ALA A 70 -2.73 14.03 -9.32
CA ALA A 70 -1.86 14.95 -8.58
C ALA A 70 -0.47 15.14 -9.20
N LEU A 71 0.00 14.19 -10.03
CA LEU A 71 1.32 14.24 -10.68
C LEU A 71 1.21 14.04 -12.20
N PRO A 72 0.60 14.99 -12.94
CA PRO A 72 0.30 14.87 -14.36
C PRO A 72 1.52 14.64 -15.27
N ASN A 73 2.73 14.97 -14.82
CA ASN A 73 3.91 15.03 -15.70
C ASN A 73 4.78 13.75 -15.67
N TRP A 74 4.45 12.76 -14.83
CA TRP A 74 5.34 11.61 -14.59
C TRP A 74 5.07 10.40 -15.48
N LEU A 75 3.96 10.36 -16.25
CA LEU A 75 3.62 9.22 -17.11
C LEU A 75 3.86 9.46 -18.62
N GLY A 76 4.36 10.62 -19.03
CA GLY A 76 4.79 10.85 -20.41
C GLY A 76 3.72 10.56 -21.48
N MET A 77 2.43 10.65 -21.14
CA MET A 77 1.34 10.56 -22.11
C MET A 77 1.05 11.98 -22.61
N SER A 78 1.63 12.31 -23.77
CA SER A 78 1.21 13.41 -24.64
C SER A 78 -0.08 13.06 -25.38
#